data_AF-A0A351BHS8-F1
#
_entry.id   AF-A0A351BHS8-F1
#
_cell.length_a   1.000
_cell.length_b   1.000
_cell.length_c   1.000
_cell.angle_alpha   90.00
_cell.angle_beta   90.00
_cell.angle_gamma   90.00
#
_symmetry.space_group_name_H-M   'P 1'
#
loop_
_entity.id
_entity.type
_entity.pdbx_description
1 polymer ?
#
loop_
_entity_poly.entity_id
_entity_poly.type
_entity_poly.pdbx_seq_one_letter_code
_entity_poly.pdbx_strand_id
1 'polypeptide(L)' 'GECGTCLVKVSSVDKASHSKYGHMGGPLNAREVAVLKELGKIKQAQIEQMYVDDLPPTEWRLACQYIVRDEDILVEYPSR' A
#
# COMPACT_ATOMS: atom_id res chain seq x y z
N GLY A 1 3.21 -12.71 3.62
CA GLY A 1 3.19 -12.61 2.16
C GLY A 1 4.59 -12.38 1.67
N GLU A 2 5.19 -13.37 1.01
CA GLU A 2 6.58 -13.32 0.51
C GLU A 2 6.66 -13.51 -1.02
N CYS A 3 5.59 -14.00 -1.65
CA CYS A 3 5.58 -14.36 -3.07
C CYS A 3 5.20 -13.22 -4.03
N GLY A 4 4.63 -12.11 -3.54
CA GLY A 4 4.18 -10.99 -4.39
C GLY A 4 3.02 -11.28 -5.35
N THR A 5 2.43 -12.49 -5.37
CA THR A 5 1.41 -12.88 -6.34
C THR A 5 0.08 -12.14 -6.18
N CYS A 6 -0.22 -11.68 -4.98
CA CYS A 6 -1.42 -10.91 -4.65
C CYS A 6 -1.17 -9.39 -4.72
N LEU A 7 -0.22 -8.95 -5.55
CA LEU A 7 0.05 -7.54 -5.77
C LEU A 7 -1.19 -6.86 -6.37
N VAL A 8 -1.66 -5.81 -5.72
CA VAL A 8 -2.79 -5.00 -6.14
C VAL A 8 -2.47 -3.52 -5.96
N LYS A 9 -3.15 -2.68 -6.72
CA LYS A 9 -3.18 -1.25 -6.48
C LYS A 9 -4.51 -0.90 -5.81
N VAL A 10 -4.45 -0.33 -4.62
CA VAL A 10 -5.62 0.06 -3.84
C VAL A 10 -5.71 1.57 -3.85
N SER A 11 -6.84 2.09 -4.33
CA SER A 11 -7.16 3.51 -4.31
C SER A 11 -8.51 3.71 -3.62
N SER A 12 -8.71 4.86 -2.99
CA SER A 12 -10.01 5.17 -2.38
C SER A 12 -10.96 5.72 -3.43
N VAL A 13 -12.23 5.33 -3.34
CA VAL A 13 -13.31 5.90 -4.17
C VAL A 13 -13.61 7.32 -3.72
N ASP A 14 -13.50 7.60 -2.42
CA ASP A 14 -13.72 8.93 -1.86
C ASP A 14 -12.43 9.78 -1.92
N LYS A 15 -12.45 10.78 -2.79
CA LYS A 15 -11.35 11.74 -2.96
C LYS A 15 -11.24 12.77 -1.82
N ALA A 16 -12.22 12.84 -0.91
CA ALA A 16 -12.23 13.76 0.23
C ALA A 16 -11.47 13.25 1.46
N SER A 17 -10.96 12.01 1.41
CA SER A 17 -10.23 11.39 2.51
C SER A 17 -8.98 12.17 2.93
N HIS A 18 -8.80 12.30 4.26
CA HIS A 18 -7.78 13.11 4.94
C HIS A 18 -6.32 12.58 4.83
N SER A 19 -6.09 11.51 4.08
CA SER A 19 -4.78 10.88 3.89
C SER A 19 -4.16 11.33 2.56
N LYS A 20 -2.82 11.48 2.50
CA LYS A 20 -2.08 11.87 1.29
C LYS A 20 -2.39 11.01 0.05
N TYR A 21 -2.85 9.77 0.25
CA TYR A 21 -3.25 8.83 -0.80
C TYR A 21 -4.75 8.51 -0.78
N GLY A 22 -5.52 9.17 0.09
CA GLY A 22 -6.98 9.04 0.12
C GLY A 22 -7.51 7.79 0.82
N HIS A 23 -6.69 6.95 1.44
CA HIS A 23 -7.16 5.78 2.20
C HIS A 23 -6.68 5.78 3.65
N MET A 24 -7.49 5.19 4.53
CA MET A 24 -7.22 5.02 5.96
C MET A 24 -6.18 3.90 6.17
N GLY A 25 -4.90 4.20 6.00
CA GLY A 25 -3.81 3.22 6.11
C GLY A 25 -2.80 3.56 7.19
N GLY A 26 -2.32 2.54 7.90
CA GLY A 26 -1.06 2.61 8.65
C GLY A 26 0.13 2.19 7.77
N PRO A 27 1.36 2.19 8.31
CA PRO A 27 2.55 1.83 7.58
C PRO A 27 2.52 0.37 7.09
N LEU A 28 3.32 0.10 6.07
CA LEU A 28 3.51 -1.25 5.54
C LEU A 28 4.24 -2.11 6.59
N ASN A 29 3.85 -3.38 6.70
CA ASN A 29 4.56 -4.30 7.57
C ASN A 29 5.93 -4.69 6.99
N ALA A 30 6.86 -5.18 7.82
CA ALA A 30 8.24 -5.45 7.38
C ALA A 30 8.35 -6.44 6.20
N ARG A 31 7.43 -7.42 6.12
CA ARG A 31 7.41 -8.40 5.02
C ARG A 31 6.89 -7.79 3.72
N GLU A 32 5.86 -6.97 3.82
CA GLU A 32 5.27 -6.22 2.69
C GLU A 32 6.28 -5.20 2.15
N VAL A 33 7.02 -4.51 3.02
CA VAL A 33 8.12 -3.61 2.63
C VAL A 33 9.18 -4.35 1.83
N ALA A 34 9.63 -5.53 2.29
CA ALA A 34 10.65 -6.31 1.59
C ALA A 34 10.20 -6.67 0.17
N VAL A 35 9.01 -7.25 0.03
CA VAL A 35 8.46 -7.66 -1.28
C VAL A 35 8.21 -6.46 -2.19
N LEU A 36 7.62 -5.38 -1.70
CA LEU A 36 7.35 -4.20 -2.54
C LEU A 36 8.63 -3.48 -2.97
N LYS A 37 9.68 -3.52 -2.15
CA LYS A 37 11.00 -3.00 -2.49
C LYS A 37 11.67 -3.86 -3.56
N GLU A 38 11.62 -5.18 -3.43
CA GLU A 38 12.14 -6.13 -4.44
C GLU A 38 11.42 -5.98 -5.78
N LEU A 39 10.10 -5.75 -5.76
CA LEU A 39 9.29 -5.50 -6.95
C LEU A 39 9.46 -4.07 -7.52
N GLY A 40 10.30 -3.23 -6.91
CA GLY A 40 10.57 -1.87 -7.35
C GLY A 40 9.38 -0.90 -7.21
N LYS A 41 8.37 -1.22 -6.40
CA LYS A 41 7.17 -0.40 -6.20
C LYS A 41 7.36 0.71 -5.16
N ILE A 42 8.35 0.56 -4.27
CA ILE A 42 8.74 1.56 -3.27
C ILE A 42 10.27 1.72 -3.22
N LYS A 43 10.73 2.94 -2.93
CA LYS A 43 12.14 3.29 -2.75
C LYS A 43 12.51 3.35 -1.27
N GLN A 44 13.80 3.20 -0.96
CA GLN A 44 14.32 3.28 0.41
C GLN A 44 13.93 4.59 1.12
N ALA A 45 14.08 5.73 0.45
CA ALA A 45 13.68 7.03 1.01
C ALA A 45 12.17 7.10 1.34
N GLN A 46 11.32 6.40 0.59
CA GLN A 46 9.87 6.36 0.87
C GLN A 46 9.56 5.49 2.09
N ILE A 47 10.34 4.42 2.31
CA ILE A 47 10.23 3.58 3.50
C ILE A 47 10.62 4.36 4.75
N GLU A 48 11.71 5.14 4.68
CA GLU A 48 12.15 6.00 5.77
C GLU A 48 11.11 7.07 6.08
N GLN A 49 10.56 7.73 5.05
CA GLN A 49 9.50 8.72 5.22
C GLN A 49 8.22 8.10 5.81
N MET A 50 7.86 6.88 5.41
CA MET A 50 6.72 6.14 5.97
C MET A 50 6.86 5.94 7.48
N TYR A 51 8.05 5.65 8.00
CA TYR A 51 8.27 5.50 9.44
C TYR A 51 8.17 6.82 10.22
N VAL A 52 8.33 7.97 9.54
CA VAL A 52 8.17 9.30 10.13
C VAL A 52 6.70 9.72 10.11
N ASP A 53 6.05 9.60 8.96
CA ASP A 53 4.68 10.08 8.76
C ASP A 53 3.62 9.09 9.27
N ASP A 54 4.01 7.84 9.54
CA ASP A 54 3.13 6.71 9.85
C ASP A 54 2.06 6.43 8.77
N LEU A 55 2.39 6.80 7.52
CA LEU A 55 1.50 6.69 6.36
C LEU A 55 2.09 5.78 5.28
N PRO A 56 1.26 4.96 4.60
CA PRO A 56 1.72 4.12 3.52
C PRO A 56 2.31 5.00 2.39
N PRO A 57 3.49 4.66 1.85
CA PRO A 57 4.18 5.50 0.87
C PRO A 57 3.65 5.33 -0.56
N THR A 58 2.71 4.41 -0.78
CA THR A 58 2.24 3.99 -2.10
C THR A 58 0.86 3.34 -2.02
N GLU A 59 0.16 3.33 -3.16
CA GLU A 59 -1.10 2.61 -3.40
C GLU A 59 -0.88 1.11 -3.66
N TRP A 60 0.35 0.69 -3.95
CA TRP A 60 0.67 -0.72 -4.19
C TRP A 60 0.70 -1.49 -2.87
N ARG A 61 -0.13 -2.53 -2.78
CA ARG A 61 -0.28 -3.37 -1.59
C ARG A 61 -0.21 -4.85 -1.95
N LEU A 62 0.16 -5.66 -0.97
CA LEU A 62 -0.12 -7.10 -1.03
C LEU A 62 -1.52 -7.33 -0.47
N ALA A 63 -2.46 -7.82 -1.29
CA ALA A 63 -3.84 -7.99 -0.87
C ALA A 63 -3.96 -8.89 0.39
N CYS A 64 -3.07 -9.89 0.54
CA CYS A 64 -3.05 -10.77 1.72
C CYS A 64 -2.53 -10.11 3.00
N GLN A 65 -1.96 -8.91 2.92
CA GLN A 65 -1.45 -8.14 4.08
C GLN A 65 -2.25 -6.85 4.30
N TYR A 66 -3.15 -6.52 3.39
CA TYR A 66 -3.99 -5.35 3.48
C TYR A 66 -5.13 -5.58 4.49
N ILE A 67 -5.30 -4.65 5.41
CA ILE A 67 -6.40 -4.66 6.38
C ILE A 67 -7.50 -3.78 5.83
N VAL A 68 -8.63 -4.40 5.46
CA VAL A 68 -9.82 -3.69 4.98
C VAL A 68 -10.43 -2.89 6.12
N ARG A 69 -10.70 -1.62 5.86
CA ARG A 69 -11.41 -0.72 6.78
C ARG A 69 -12.77 -0.36 6.19
N ASP A 70 -13.56 0.37 6.97
CA ASP A 70 -14.85 0.91 6.56
C ASP A 70 -14.66 2.10 5.62
N GLU A 71 -14.17 1.82 4.41
CA GLU A 71 -14.00 2.75 3.30
C GLU A 71 -14.27 2.06 1.97
N ASP A 72 -14.86 2.80 1.02
CA ASP A 72 -15.04 2.31 -0.34
C ASP A 72 -13.70 2.39 -1.09
N ILE A 73 -13.21 1.23 -1.55
CA ILE A 73 -11.92 1.10 -2.25
C ILE A 73 -12.09 0.51 -3.65
N LEU A 74 -11.26 1.00 -4.57
CA LEU A 74 -11.04 0.41 -5.87
C LEU A 74 -9.75 -0.42 -5.84
N VAL A 75 -9.89 -1.71 -6.16
CA VAL A 75 -8.78 -2.67 -6.20
C VAL A 75 -8.49 -3.05 -7.66
N GLU A 76 -7.33 -2.61 -8.16
CA GLU A 76 -6.85 -2.93 -9.51
C GLU A 76 -5.77 -4.01 -9.46
N TYR A 77 -5.96 -5.09 -10.20
CA TYR A 77 -4.92 -6.09 -10.40
C TYR A 77 -4.08 -5.71 -11.62
N PRO A 78 -2.74 -5.67 -11.52
CA PRO A 78 -1.90 -5.52 -12.70
C PRO A 78 -2.07 -6.79 -13.55
N SER A 79 -2.86 -6.69 -14.61
CA SER A 79 -3.03 -7.77 -15.58
C SER A 79 -1.67 -8.16 -16.15
N ARG A 80 -1.43 -9.47 -16.31
CA ARG A 80 -0.29 -9.97 -17.07
C ARG A 80 -0.25 -9.39 -18.48
#